data_AF-A0A2R6GQD6-F1
#
_entry.id   AF-A0A2R6GQD6-F1
#
_cell.length_a   1.000
_cell.length_b   1.000
_cell.length_c   1.000
_cell.angle_alpha   90.00
_cell.angle_beta   90.00
_cell.angle_gamma   90.00
#
_symmetry.space_group_name_H-M   'P 1'
#
loop_
_entity.id
_entity.type
_entity.pdbx_description
1 polymer ?
#
loop_
_entity_poly.entity_id
_entity_poly.type
_entity_poly.pdbx_seq_one_letter_code
_entity_poly.pdbx_strand_id
1 'polypeptide(L)'
;MQDIVNSALENAEAEKRDMDAELDGEGSEFGDPRIVIVGCGGAGNNTVNRLYNIGVNGAETIAINTDKQHLQMVEADTKILVGKSLTNGLGAGGDPSMGERATEMAQGTIKEVLGEADLVFVTAGMGGGTGTGAAPVVSKIAKEQGSIVVGMVSTPFNVERARTVKAEEGLEKLRNEADSIIVLDNNRLLDYVPNLPIGKAFSVMDQIIAETVKGISETITQPSLINLDYADMTS
;
A
#
# COMPACT_ATOMS: atom_id res chain seq x y z
N MET A 1 13.10 46.71 -9.76
CA MET A 1 12.98 45.70 -8.68
C MET A 1 11.95 44.64 -9.06
N GLN A 2 10.77 45.04 -9.59
CA GLN A 2 9.83 44.10 -10.23
C GLN A 2 10.44 43.31 -11.40
N ASP A 3 11.23 43.96 -12.26
CA ASP A 3 11.78 43.30 -13.46
C ASP A 3 12.79 42.19 -13.14
N ILE A 4 13.58 42.33 -12.08
CA ILE A 4 14.57 41.33 -11.64
C ILE A 4 13.87 40.10 -11.07
N VAL A 5 12.75 40.31 -10.35
CA VAL A 5 11.94 39.22 -9.78
C VAL A 5 11.23 38.45 -10.88
N ASN A 6 10.68 39.16 -11.88
CA ASN A 6 10.02 38.52 -13.02
C ASN A 6 11.01 37.74 -13.89
N SER A 7 12.20 38.29 -14.16
CA SER A 7 13.23 37.53 -14.90
C SER A 7 13.73 36.30 -14.13
N ALA A 8 13.79 36.37 -12.80
CA ALA A 8 14.16 35.22 -11.98
C ALA A 8 13.08 34.12 -11.99
N LEU A 9 11.80 34.50 -12.02
CA LEU A 9 10.68 33.56 -12.13
C LEU A 9 10.62 32.92 -13.52
N GLU A 10 10.78 33.70 -14.59
CA GLU A 10 10.81 33.18 -15.96
C GLU A 10 12.01 32.24 -16.19
N ASN A 11 13.18 32.57 -15.64
CA ASN A 11 14.35 31.70 -15.70
C ASN A 11 14.14 30.40 -14.89
N ALA A 12 13.53 30.48 -13.70
CA ALA A 12 13.23 29.28 -12.90
C ALA A 12 12.17 28.38 -13.58
N GLU A 13 11.21 28.96 -14.30
CA GLU A 13 10.24 28.20 -15.10
C GLU A 13 10.87 27.57 -16.35
N ALA A 14 11.84 28.25 -16.97
CA ALA A 14 12.60 27.72 -18.09
C ALA A 14 13.55 26.58 -17.66
N GLU A 15 14.30 26.77 -16.57
CA GLU A 15 15.16 25.74 -15.97
C GLU A 15 14.37 24.50 -15.58
N LYS A 16 13.16 24.67 -15.03
CA LYS A 16 12.27 23.56 -14.71
C LYS A 16 11.79 22.81 -15.97
N ARG A 17 11.46 23.52 -17.04
CA ARG A 17 11.06 22.91 -18.32
C ARG A 17 12.20 22.17 -19.00
N ASP A 18 13.40 22.73 -18.94
CA ASP A 18 14.60 22.12 -19.53
C ASP A 18 15.02 20.89 -18.72
N MET A 19 14.90 20.91 -17.39
CA MET A 19 15.04 19.72 -16.53
C MET A 19 14.00 18.64 -16.85
N ASP A 20 12.72 19.00 -16.96
CA ASP A 20 11.65 18.06 -17.31
C ASP A 20 11.92 17.41 -18.69
N ALA A 21 12.48 18.18 -19.64
CA ALA A 21 12.83 17.70 -20.98
C ALA A 21 14.12 16.85 -21.03
N GLU A 22 15.12 17.14 -20.20
CA GLU A 22 16.34 16.32 -20.07
C GLU A 22 16.07 15.00 -19.34
N LEU A 23 15.15 14.99 -18.36
CA LEU A 23 14.67 13.76 -17.71
C LEU A 23 13.95 12.83 -18.69
N ASP A 24 13.16 13.37 -19.61
CA ASP A 24 12.51 12.61 -20.69
C ASP A 24 13.51 12.13 -21.78
N GLY A 25 14.70 12.72 -21.84
CA GLY A 25 15.69 12.50 -22.90
C GLY A 25 16.84 11.54 -22.57
N GLU A 26 17.27 11.47 -21.31
CA GLU A 26 18.45 10.65 -20.91
C GLU A 26 18.21 9.68 -19.72
N GLY A 27 17.01 9.59 -19.15
CA GLY A 27 16.57 8.46 -18.33
C GLY A 27 15.40 7.77 -19.01
N SER A 28 15.45 6.53 -19.49
CA SER A 28 15.82 5.36 -18.72
C SER A 28 16.12 4.18 -19.65
N GLU A 29 17.34 3.65 -19.66
CA GLU A 29 17.60 2.34 -20.29
C GLU A 29 16.94 1.19 -19.49
N PHE A 30 16.45 1.49 -18.28
CA PHE A 30 15.63 0.66 -17.40
C PHE A 30 14.37 1.43 -17.01
N GLY A 31 13.19 1.05 -17.52
CA GLY A 31 11.93 1.77 -17.22
C GLY A 31 11.65 1.95 -15.72
N ASP A 32 10.83 2.95 -15.37
CA ASP A 32 10.42 3.20 -13.99
C ASP A 32 9.84 1.93 -13.35
N PRO A 33 10.23 1.59 -12.10
CA PRO A 33 9.77 0.37 -11.45
C PRO A 33 8.26 0.42 -11.27
N ARG A 34 7.56 -0.64 -11.69
CA ARG A 34 6.11 -0.74 -11.52
C ARG A 34 5.79 -1.12 -10.08
N ILE A 35 5.29 -0.14 -9.31
CA ILE A 35 4.86 -0.32 -7.93
C ILE A 35 3.36 -0.59 -7.86
N VAL A 36 2.96 -1.60 -7.10
CA VAL A 36 1.56 -1.93 -6.86
C VAL A 36 1.28 -2.01 -5.36
N ILE A 37 0.20 -1.38 -4.91
CA ILE A 37 -0.22 -1.37 -3.51
C ILE A 37 -1.55 -2.13 -3.38
N VAL A 38 -1.51 -3.27 -2.70
CA VAL A 38 -2.67 -4.15 -2.50
C VAL A 38 -3.20 -4.04 -1.07
N GLY A 39 -4.42 -3.51 -0.93
CA GLY A 39 -5.17 -3.48 0.32
C GLY A 39 -6.03 -4.72 0.48
N CYS A 40 -5.79 -5.48 1.54
CA CYS A 40 -6.53 -6.70 1.84
C CYS A 40 -7.52 -6.51 3.00
N GLY A 41 -8.80 -6.76 2.73
CA GLY A 41 -9.87 -6.70 3.72
C GLY A 41 -10.17 -5.27 4.19
N GLY A 42 -10.85 -5.14 5.34
CA GLY A 42 -11.40 -3.87 5.79
C GLY A 42 -10.35 -2.75 5.97
N ALA A 43 -9.40 -2.93 6.89
CA ALA A 43 -8.38 -1.92 7.14
C ALA A 43 -7.49 -1.68 5.91
N GLY A 44 -7.08 -2.75 5.19
CA GLY A 44 -6.28 -2.61 3.97
C GLY A 44 -7.00 -1.79 2.89
N ASN A 45 -8.29 -2.04 2.68
CA ASN A 45 -9.11 -1.25 1.77
C ASN A 45 -9.26 0.20 2.22
N ASN A 46 -9.35 0.48 3.52
CA ASN A 46 -9.38 1.85 4.02
C ASN A 46 -8.06 2.57 3.73
N THR A 47 -6.92 1.90 3.92
CA THR A 47 -5.60 2.41 3.56
C THR A 47 -5.52 2.74 2.06
N VAL A 48 -5.94 1.80 1.20
CA VAL A 48 -5.99 2.01 -0.25
C VAL A 48 -6.92 3.16 -0.63
N ASN A 49 -8.09 3.24 -0.03
CA ASN A 49 -9.02 4.36 -0.24
C ASN A 49 -8.35 5.70 0.09
N ARG A 50 -7.57 5.77 1.18
CA ARG A 50 -6.83 6.99 1.53
C ARG A 50 -5.77 7.31 0.50
N LEU A 51 -4.93 6.34 0.15
CA LEU A 51 -3.88 6.47 -0.87
C LEU A 51 -4.44 7.01 -2.18
N TYR A 52 -5.56 6.45 -2.63
CA TYR A 52 -6.25 6.91 -3.83
C TYR A 52 -6.70 8.37 -3.71
N ASN A 53 -7.35 8.74 -2.60
CA ASN A 53 -7.88 10.09 -2.40
C ASN A 53 -6.80 11.16 -2.20
N ILE A 54 -5.67 10.83 -1.57
CA ILE A 54 -4.54 11.76 -1.39
C ILE A 54 -3.63 11.83 -2.62
N GLY A 55 -3.80 10.90 -3.57
CA GLY A 55 -2.91 10.68 -4.70
C GLY A 55 -1.59 10.04 -4.27
N VAL A 56 -1.21 8.95 -4.93
CA VAL A 56 0.13 8.35 -4.84
C VAL A 56 0.71 8.28 -6.26
N ASN A 57 1.82 8.96 -6.49
CA ASN A 57 2.42 9.01 -7.82
C ASN A 57 3.29 7.77 -8.07
N GLY A 58 3.20 7.20 -9.27
CA GLY A 58 4.00 6.05 -9.67
C GLY A 58 3.63 4.72 -9.00
N ALA A 59 2.46 4.62 -8.37
CA ALA A 59 1.96 3.36 -7.83
C ALA A 59 0.48 3.12 -8.16
N GLU A 60 0.15 1.88 -8.53
CA GLU A 60 -1.23 1.44 -8.77
C GLU A 60 -1.87 0.89 -7.49
N THR A 61 -3.14 1.20 -7.25
CA THR A 61 -3.86 0.77 -6.05
C THR A 61 -4.88 -0.34 -6.34
N ILE A 62 -4.83 -1.43 -5.56
CA ILE A 62 -5.71 -2.59 -5.68
C ILE A 62 -6.41 -2.83 -4.33
N ALA A 63 -7.74 -2.86 -4.32
CA ALA A 63 -8.52 -3.25 -3.14
C ALA A 63 -9.07 -4.68 -3.31
N ILE A 64 -8.81 -5.55 -2.34
CA ILE A 64 -9.26 -6.95 -2.33
C ILE A 64 -10.14 -7.19 -1.10
N ASN A 65 -11.39 -7.63 -1.31
CA ASN A 65 -12.27 -7.94 -0.19
C ASN A 65 -13.28 -9.06 -0.49
N THR A 66 -13.76 -9.72 0.56
CA THR A 66 -14.91 -10.65 0.50
C THR A 66 -16.24 -9.93 0.77
N ASP A 67 -16.19 -8.74 1.38
CA ASP A 67 -17.36 -7.89 1.62
C ASP A 67 -17.59 -6.98 0.42
N LYS A 68 -18.68 -7.24 -0.31
CA LYS A 68 -19.06 -6.46 -1.49
C LYS A 68 -19.47 -5.03 -1.13
N GLN A 69 -20.19 -4.84 -0.02
CA GLN A 69 -20.69 -3.52 0.37
C GLN A 69 -19.51 -2.62 0.72
N HIS A 70 -18.55 -3.14 1.49
CA HIS A 70 -17.36 -2.37 1.82
C HIS A 70 -16.52 -2.05 0.59
N LEU A 71 -16.33 -3.02 -0.31
CA LEU A 71 -15.57 -2.82 -1.54
C LEU A 71 -16.20 -1.77 -2.47
N GLN A 72 -17.54 -1.65 -2.49
CA GLN A 72 -18.24 -0.65 -3.28
C GLN A 72 -18.05 0.79 -2.77
N MET A 73 -17.76 0.97 -1.48
CA MET A 73 -17.57 2.30 -0.87
C MET A 73 -16.12 2.80 -0.94
N VAL A 74 -15.19 1.94 -1.34
CA VAL A 74 -13.74 2.22 -1.40
C VAL A 74 -13.37 2.62 -2.80
N GLU A 75 -12.53 3.64 -2.96
CA GLU A 75 -11.89 4.00 -4.21
C GLU A 75 -10.50 3.37 -4.33
N ALA A 76 -10.20 2.88 -5.53
CA ALA A 76 -8.96 2.21 -5.92
C ALA A 76 -8.95 2.08 -7.45
N ASP A 77 -7.76 1.99 -8.06
CA ASP A 77 -7.63 1.78 -9.50
C ASP A 77 -8.26 0.45 -9.93
N THR A 78 -8.03 -0.60 -9.11
CA THR A 78 -8.65 -1.91 -9.31
C THR A 78 -9.32 -2.42 -8.03
N LYS A 79 -10.50 -3.04 -8.17
CA LYS A 79 -11.27 -3.61 -7.05
C LYS A 79 -11.58 -5.08 -7.34
N ILE A 80 -11.18 -6.00 -6.46
CA ILE A 80 -11.36 -7.45 -6.61
C ILE A 80 -12.25 -7.98 -5.50
N LEU A 81 -13.46 -8.44 -5.87
CA LEU A 81 -14.34 -9.16 -4.97
C LEU A 81 -13.98 -10.65 -4.98
N VAL A 82 -13.38 -11.13 -3.89
CA VAL A 82 -12.97 -12.52 -3.73
C VAL A 82 -14.02 -13.34 -2.97
N GLY A 83 -14.07 -14.65 -3.20
CA GLY A 83 -14.97 -15.55 -2.47
C GLY A 83 -16.47 -15.27 -2.61
N LYS A 84 -16.93 -14.68 -3.74
CA LYS A 84 -18.35 -14.38 -3.99
C LYS A 84 -19.25 -15.60 -3.79
N SER A 85 -18.83 -16.78 -4.23
CA SER A 85 -19.54 -18.06 -4.07
C SER A 85 -19.48 -18.63 -2.65
N LEU A 86 -18.44 -18.29 -1.87
CA LEU A 86 -18.26 -18.78 -0.50
C LEU A 86 -19.00 -17.93 0.53
N THR A 87 -19.03 -16.62 0.32
CA THR A 87 -19.50 -15.62 1.30
C THR A 87 -20.80 -14.96 0.90
N ASN A 88 -21.30 -15.21 -0.31
CA ASN A 88 -22.38 -14.44 -0.95
C ASN A 88 -22.06 -12.92 -1.02
N GLY A 89 -20.79 -12.53 -0.91
CA GLY A 89 -20.37 -11.14 -0.84
C GLY A 89 -20.64 -10.46 0.51
N LEU A 90 -20.90 -11.23 1.57
CA LEU A 90 -21.19 -10.72 2.93
C LEU A 90 -19.95 -10.66 3.83
N GLY A 91 -18.77 -10.99 3.29
CA GLY A 91 -17.53 -11.02 4.06
C GLY A 91 -17.19 -12.37 4.69
N ALA A 92 -15.96 -12.48 5.19
CA ALA A 92 -15.40 -13.70 5.79
C ALA A 92 -15.80 -13.92 7.26
N GLY A 93 -16.65 -13.08 7.86
CA GLY A 93 -17.13 -13.24 9.24
C GLY A 93 -16.05 -13.25 10.34
N GLY A 94 -14.85 -12.72 10.04
CA GLY A 94 -13.72 -12.78 10.96
C GLY A 94 -12.96 -14.12 10.96
N ASP A 95 -13.25 -15.03 10.03
CA ASP A 95 -12.54 -16.30 9.83
C ASP A 95 -11.40 -16.15 8.80
N PRO A 96 -10.12 -16.23 9.20
CA PRO A 96 -8.99 -16.16 8.29
C PRO A 96 -8.97 -17.27 7.24
N SER A 97 -9.36 -18.50 7.60
CA SER A 97 -9.36 -19.62 6.66
C SER A 97 -10.36 -19.42 5.53
N MET A 98 -11.48 -18.73 5.81
CA MET A 98 -12.43 -18.34 4.78
C MET A 98 -11.85 -17.26 3.85
N GLY A 99 -11.15 -16.27 4.42
CA GLY A 99 -10.46 -15.22 3.64
C GLY A 99 -9.35 -15.78 2.74
N GLU A 100 -8.56 -16.72 3.26
CA GLU A 100 -7.49 -17.44 2.56
C GLU A 100 -8.06 -18.20 1.35
N ARG A 101 -9.01 -19.11 1.58
CA ARG A 101 -9.66 -19.89 0.50
C ARG A 101 -10.33 -19.00 -0.55
N ALA A 102 -11.01 -17.94 -0.12
CA ALA A 102 -11.64 -16.99 -1.02
C ALA A 102 -10.62 -16.34 -1.98
N THR A 103 -9.44 -16.02 -1.46
CA THR A 103 -8.37 -15.37 -2.21
C THR A 103 -7.64 -16.37 -3.12
N GLU A 104 -7.38 -17.59 -2.65
CA GLU A 104 -6.81 -18.67 -3.46
C GLU A 104 -7.67 -18.98 -4.70
N MET A 105 -9.00 -19.04 -4.54
CA MET A 105 -9.92 -19.23 -5.66
C MET A 105 -9.85 -18.11 -6.71
N ALA A 106 -9.35 -16.93 -6.33
CA ALA A 106 -9.17 -15.77 -7.20
C ALA A 106 -7.73 -15.59 -7.68
N GLN A 107 -6.84 -16.57 -7.44
CA GLN A 107 -5.41 -16.47 -7.77
C GLN A 107 -5.16 -16.08 -9.24
N GLY A 108 -5.93 -16.61 -10.19
CA GLY A 108 -5.79 -16.26 -11.60
C GLY A 108 -6.02 -14.77 -11.87
N THR A 109 -7.10 -14.21 -11.32
CA THR A 109 -7.39 -12.77 -11.43
C THR A 109 -6.35 -11.92 -10.71
N ILE A 110 -5.88 -12.35 -9.54
CA ILE A 110 -4.85 -11.61 -8.80
C ILE A 110 -3.53 -11.60 -9.60
N LYS A 111 -3.13 -12.73 -10.19
CA LYS A 111 -1.93 -12.81 -11.06
C LYS A 111 -2.03 -11.87 -12.26
N GLU A 112 -3.19 -11.82 -12.91
CA GLU A 112 -3.45 -10.96 -14.06
C GLU A 112 -3.32 -9.48 -13.69
N VAL A 113 -3.94 -9.04 -12.59
CA VAL A 113 -3.90 -7.64 -12.15
C VAL A 113 -2.51 -7.25 -11.62
N LEU A 114 -1.83 -8.16 -10.89
CA LEU A 114 -0.47 -7.92 -10.42
C LEU A 114 0.54 -7.85 -11.57
N GLY A 115 0.32 -8.55 -12.68
CA GLY A 115 1.17 -8.48 -13.87
C GLY A 115 2.65 -8.69 -13.55
N GLU A 116 3.50 -7.85 -14.14
CA GLU A 116 4.95 -7.80 -13.91
C GLU A 116 5.28 -6.63 -12.98
N ALA A 117 4.70 -6.61 -11.78
CA ALA A 117 5.06 -5.61 -10.77
C ALA A 117 6.47 -5.89 -10.22
N ASP A 118 7.32 -4.86 -10.13
CA ASP A 118 8.64 -4.99 -9.53
C ASP A 118 8.55 -5.01 -7.99
N LEU A 119 7.65 -4.18 -7.45
CA LEU A 119 7.46 -4.02 -6.02
C LEU A 119 5.97 -4.04 -5.66
N VAL A 120 5.62 -4.91 -4.72
CA VAL A 120 4.25 -5.05 -4.23
C VAL A 120 4.19 -4.74 -2.73
N PHE A 121 3.46 -3.68 -2.37
CA PHE A 121 3.08 -3.43 -0.98
C PHE A 121 1.79 -4.17 -0.67
N VAL A 122 1.79 -4.98 0.38
CA VAL A 122 0.58 -5.67 0.87
C VAL A 122 0.16 -5.06 2.20
N THR A 123 -0.96 -4.35 2.23
CA THR A 123 -1.49 -3.72 3.44
C THR A 123 -2.73 -4.40 3.98
N ALA A 124 -2.75 -4.67 5.28
CA ALA A 124 -3.86 -5.34 5.96
C ALA A 124 -3.91 -5.01 7.45
N GLY A 125 -5.13 -5.04 8.01
CA GLY A 125 -5.33 -5.10 9.45
C GLY A 125 -5.43 -6.55 9.91
N MET A 126 -4.48 -6.98 10.74
CA MET A 126 -4.39 -8.36 11.19
C MET A 126 -5.44 -8.69 12.26
N GLY A 127 -5.90 -9.93 12.27
CA GLY A 127 -6.88 -10.45 13.22
C GLY A 127 -8.34 -10.43 12.72
N GLY A 128 -8.60 -9.81 11.57
CA GLY A 128 -9.84 -9.97 10.82
C GLY A 128 -9.89 -11.31 10.06
N GLY A 129 -10.95 -11.52 9.25
CA GLY A 129 -11.04 -12.70 8.38
C GLY A 129 -10.31 -12.47 7.07
N THR A 130 -10.81 -11.54 6.26
CA THR A 130 -10.27 -11.29 4.91
C THR A 130 -8.82 -10.83 4.93
N GLY A 131 -8.47 -9.78 5.66
CA GLY A 131 -7.10 -9.23 5.65
C GLY A 131 -6.05 -10.27 6.08
N THR A 132 -6.30 -10.92 7.22
CA THR A 132 -5.43 -11.97 7.78
C THR A 132 -5.24 -13.16 6.84
N GLY A 133 -6.30 -13.59 6.15
CA GLY A 133 -6.24 -14.74 5.24
C GLY A 133 -5.72 -14.39 3.84
N ALA A 134 -6.06 -13.21 3.32
CA ALA A 134 -5.72 -12.79 1.97
C ALA A 134 -4.29 -12.26 1.84
N ALA A 135 -3.78 -11.54 2.86
CA ALA A 135 -2.46 -10.91 2.76
C ALA A 135 -1.31 -11.91 2.50
N PRO A 136 -1.23 -13.08 3.18
CA PRO A 136 -0.21 -14.08 2.87
C PRO A 136 -0.37 -14.66 1.46
N VAL A 137 -1.61 -14.90 1.01
CA VAL A 137 -1.89 -15.46 -0.33
C VAL A 137 -1.47 -14.49 -1.43
N VAL A 138 -1.82 -13.20 -1.30
CA VAL A 138 -1.40 -12.15 -2.23
C VAL A 138 0.13 -12.02 -2.26
N SER A 139 0.76 -12.03 -1.08
CA SER A 139 2.23 -11.94 -0.97
C SER A 139 2.92 -13.10 -1.68
N LYS A 140 2.43 -14.32 -1.46
CA LYS A 140 2.93 -15.51 -2.15
C LYS A 140 2.80 -15.40 -3.67
N ILE A 141 1.63 -14.96 -4.16
CA ILE A 141 1.39 -14.81 -5.60
C ILE A 141 2.35 -13.79 -6.22
N ALA A 142 2.51 -12.62 -5.60
CA ALA A 142 3.43 -11.59 -6.06
C ALA A 142 4.88 -12.11 -6.09
N LYS A 143 5.31 -12.79 -5.03
CA LYS A 143 6.65 -13.38 -4.93
C LYS A 143 6.89 -14.47 -5.98
N GLU A 144 5.90 -15.31 -6.26
CA GLU A 144 5.94 -16.29 -7.36
C GLU A 144 6.09 -15.63 -8.74
N GLN A 145 5.61 -14.38 -8.90
CA GLN A 145 5.74 -13.59 -10.13
C GLN A 145 7.06 -12.79 -10.20
N GLY A 146 7.91 -12.87 -9.17
CA GLY A 146 9.22 -12.23 -9.13
C GLY A 146 9.24 -10.84 -8.48
N SER A 147 8.10 -10.37 -7.95
CA SER A 147 8.05 -9.08 -7.26
C SER A 147 8.76 -9.14 -5.91
N ILE A 148 9.37 -8.02 -5.52
CA ILE A 148 9.75 -7.78 -4.12
C ILE A 148 8.47 -7.49 -3.33
N VAL A 149 8.25 -8.19 -2.21
CA VAL A 149 7.03 -8.07 -1.43
C VAL A 149 7.30 -7.43 -0.06
N VAL A 150 6.65 -6.30 0.20
CA VAL A 150 6.70 -5.60 1.48
C VAL A 150 5.32 -5.62 2.15
N GLY A 151 5.20 -6.32 3.26
CA GLY A 151 3.99 -6.32 4.07
C GLY A 151 3.94 -5.09 4.98
N MET A 152 2.86 -4.31 4.93
CA MET A 152 2.63 -3.14 5.78
C MET A 152 1.33 -3.30 6.56
N VAL A 153 1.41 -3.84 7.77
CA VAL A 153 0.25 -4.35 8.50
C VAL A 153 0.10 -3.76 9.90
N SER A 154 -1.13 -3.67 10.39
CA SER A 154 -1.41 -3.28 11.78
C SER A 154 -1.85 -4.46 12.65
N THR A 155 -1.41 -4.52 13.90
CA THR A 155 -1.93 -5.47 14.91
C THR A 155 -3.30 -5.02 15.43
N PRO A 156 -4.15 -5.90 16.00
CA PRO A 156 -5.40 -5.47 16.65
C PRO A 156 -5.13 -4.72 17.98
N PHE A 157 -6.09 -3.91 18.44
CA PHE A 157 -6.03 -3.35 19.78
C PHE A 157 -6.24 -4.46 20.83
N ASN A 158 -5.65 -4.33 22.02
CA ASN A 158 -5.79 -5.30 23.12
C ASN A 158 -7.24 -5.50 23.59
N VAL A 159 -8.11 -4.52 23.34
CA VAL A 159 -9.56 -4.63 23.61
C VAL A 159 -10.27 -5.61 22.66
N GLU A 160 -9.67 -5.90 21.50
CA GLU A 160 -10.17 -6.85 20.50
C GLU A 160 -9.63 -8.28 20.74
N ARG A 161 -9.64 -8.77 21.98
CA ARG A 161 -8.95 -10.01 22.42
C ARG A 161 -9.13 -11.23 21.49
N ALA A 162 -10.31 -11.40 20.89
CA ALA A 162 -10.60 -12.52 19.97
C ALA A 162 -9.83 -12.46 18.63
N ARG A 163 -9.22 -11.31 18.31
CA ARG A 163 -8.48 -11.06 17.07
C ARG A 163 -6.98 -11.28 17.22
N THR A 164 -6.42 -11.19 18.42
CA THR A 164 -4.96 -11.26 18.66
C THR A 164 -4.37 -12.59 18.21
N VAL A 165 -4.97 -13.72 18.59
CA VAL A 165 -4.49 -15.06 18.20
C VAL A 165 -4.48 -15.22 16.67
N LYS A 166 -5.57 -14.80 16.02
CA LYS A 166 -5.68 -14.83 14.55
C LYS A 166 -4.64 -13.94 13.88
N ALA A 167 -4.36 -12.78 14.47
CA ALA A 167 -3.37 -11.85 13.96
C ALA A 167 -1.96 -12.45 14.02
N GLU A 168 -1.60 -13.10 15.12
CA GLU A 168 -0.31 -13.78 15.29
C GLU A 168 -0.13 -14.90 14.25
N GLU A 169 -1.12 -15.79 14.11
CA GLU A 169 -1.09 -16.86 13.11
C GLU A 169 -0.97 -16.33 11.68
N GLY A 170 -1.77 -15.32 11.33
CA GLY A 170 -1.70 -14.69 10.01
C GLY A 170 -0.40 -13.95 9.75
N LEU A 171 0.18 -13.32 10.79
CA LEU A 171 1.45 -12.61 10.68
C LEU A 171 2.59 -13.61 10.46
N GLU A 172 2.56 -14.76 11.10
CA GLU A 172 3.53 -15.83 10.87
C GLU A 172 3.46 -16.35 9.44
N LYS A 173 2.25 -16.58 8.91
CA LYS A 173 2.09 -16.92 7.49
C LYS A 173 2.65 -15.81 6.58
N LEU A 174 2.33 -14.55 6.86
CA LEU A 174 2.82 -13.42 6.07
C LEU A 174 4.35 -13.30 6.09
N ARG A 175 5.00 -13.54 7.24
CA ARG A 175 6.47 -13.54 7.37
C ARG A 175 7.15 -14.55 6.46
N ASN A 176 6.50 -15.68 6.19
CA ASN A 176 7.05 -16.71 5.30
C ASN A 176 6.92 -16.34 3.82
N GLU A 177 5.94 -15.50 3.47
CA GLU A 177 5.61 -15.19 2.07
C GLU A 177 6.11 -13.81 1.61
N ALA A 178 6.29 -12.84 2.52
CA ALA A 178 6.85 -11.53 2.21
C ALA A 178 8.38 -11.49 2.36
N ASP A 179 9.05 -10.57 1.66
CA ASP A 179 10.50 -10.35 1.79
C ASP A 179 10.83 -9.46 3.00
N SER A 180 9.96 -8.49 3.28
CA SER A 180 10.04 -7.65 4.47
C SER A 180 8.65 -7.38 5.02
N ILE A 181 8.55 -7.19 6.33
CA ILE A 181 7.31 -6.80 6.98
C ILE A 181 7.52 -5.66 7.96
N ILE A 182 6.67 -4.65 7.87
CA ILE A 182 6.56 -3.53 8.79
C ILE A 182 5.24 -3.70 9.54
N VAL A 183 5.35 -3.84 10.86
CA VAL A 183 4.20 -4.09 11.73
C VAL A 183 3.97 -2.86 12.60
N LEU A 184 2.82 -2.23 12.43
CA LEU A 184 2.38 -1.12 13.26
C LEU A 184 1.53 -1.64 14.40
N ASP A 185 1.98 -1.40 15.62
CA ASP A 185 1.26 -1.82 16.80
C ASP A 185 0.17 -0.79 17.16
N ASN A 186 -1.10 -1.17 16.98
CA ASN A 186 -2.23 -0.32 17.34
C ASN A 186 -2.21 0.07 18.84
N ASN A 187 -1.61 -0.75 19.71
CA ASN A 187 -1.54 -0.43 21.13
C ASN A 187 -0.58 0.72 21.42
N ARG A 188 0.52 0.84 20.66
CA ARG A 188 1.45 1.96 20.78
C ARG A 188 0.80 3.29 20.40
N LEU A 189 -0.20 3.28 19.52
CA LEU A 189 -0.94 4.49 19.18
C LEU A 189 -1.67 5.06 20.40
N LEU A 190 -2.19 4.21 21.30
CA LEU A 190 -2.92 4.64 22.49
C LEU A 190 -2.04 5.37 23.50
N ASP A 191 -0.72 5.13 23.49
CA ASP A 191 0.23 5.86 24.34
C ASP A 191 0.31 7.34 23.97
N TYR A 192 0.10 7.66 22.68
CA TYR A 192 0.12 9.03 22.17
C TYR A 192 -1.25 9.69 22.14
N VAL A 193 -2.33 8.91 21.94
CA VAL A 193 -3.71 9.41 21.84
C VAL A 193 -4.68 8.65 22.76
N PRO A 194 -4.49 8.69 24.10
CA PRO A 194 -5.18 7.80 25.05
C PRO A 194 -6.70 8.00 25.13
N ASN A 195 -7.20 9.19 24.79
CA ASN A 195 -8.62 9.55 24.89
C ASN A 195 -9.37 9.46 23.56
N LEU A 196 -8.71 9.00 22.48
CA LEU A 196 -9.31 8.92 21.17
C LEU A 196 -10.27 7.72 21.10
N PRO A 197 -11.52 7.90 20.62
CA PRO A 197 -12.42 6.77 20.39
C PRO A 197 -11.76 5.75 19.45
N ILE A 198 -11.88 4.46 19.76
CA ILE A 198 -11.23 3.36 19.02
C ILE A 198 -11.46 3.46 17.50
N GLY A 199 -12.69 3.79 17.07
CA GLY A 199 -13.00 3.99 15.65
C GLY A 199 -12.15 5.07 14.97
N LYS A 200 -11.86 6.17 15.68
CA LYS A 200 -10.95 7.22 15.20
C LYS A 200 -9.49 6.76 15.27
N ALA A 201 -9.12 5.95 16.25
CA ALA A 201 -7.77 5.40 16.36
C ALA A 201 -7.43 4.50 15.15
N PHE A 202 -8.35 3.65 14.68
CA PHE A 202 -8.18 2.92 13.42
C PHE A 202 -7.93 3.85 12.23
N SER A 203 -8.72 4.92 12.11
CA SER A 203 -8.53 5.90 11.04
C SER A 203 -7.15 6.55 11.06
N VAL A 204 -6.59 6.80 12.25
CA VAL A 204 -5.23 7.35 12.39
C VAL A 204 -4.18 6.32 11.98
N MET A 205 -4.36 5.05 12.37
CA MET A 205 -3.45 3.98 11.96
C MET A 205 -3.45 3.78 10.44
N ASP A 206 -4.62 3.70 9.82
CA ASP A 206 -4.77 3.59 8.37
C ASP A 206 -4.08 4.77 7.66
N GLN A 207 -4.14 5.98 8.24
CA GLN A 207 -3.47 7.17 7.71
C GLN A 207 -1.94 7.07 7.82
N ILE A 208 -1.40 6.66 8.97
CA ILE A 208 0.05 6.47 9.15
C ILE A 208 0.57 5.44 8.14
N ILE A 209 -0.17 4.34 7.93
CA ILE A 209 0.17 3.33 6.93
C ILE A 209 0.17 3.93 5.54
N ALA A 210 -0.89 4.64 5.15
CA ALA A 210 -1.01 5.25 3.83
C ALA A 210 0.13 6.25 3.56
N GLU A 211 0.41 7.15 4.51
CA GLU A 211 1.47 8.15 4.39
C GLU A 211 2.85 7.51 4.28
N THR A 212 3.10 6.45 5.04
CA THR A 212 4.38 5.72 4.99
C THR A 212 4.55 5.00 3.64
N VAL A 213 3.51 4.28 3.17
CA VAL A 213 3.56 3.60 1.87
C VAL A 213 3.73 4.62 0.75
N LYS A 214 2.95 5.71 0.75
CA LYS A 214 3.10 6.81 -0.22
C LYS A 214 4.52 7.35 -0.23
N GLY A 215 5.07 7.66 0.95
CA GLY A 215 6.43 8.20 1.05
C GLY A 215 7.49 7.27 0.47
N ILE A 216 7.39 5.96 0.73
CA ILE A 216 8.32 4.97 0.17
C ILE A 216 8.12 4.86 -1.35
N SER A 217 6.87 4.74 -1.82
CA SER A 217 6.57 4.62 -3.26
C SER A 217 7.08 5.84 -4.04
N GLU A 218 6.79 7.05 -3.58
CA GLU A 218 7.21 8.29 -4.26
C GLU A 218 8.72 8.50 -4.18
N THR A 219 9.38 8.07 -3.10
CA THR A 219 10.86 8.11 -3.01
C THR A 219 11.53 7.19 -4.03
N ILE A 220 10.87 6.08 -4.39
CA ILE A 220 11.40 5.13 -5.38
C ILE A 220 11.13 5.63 -6.81
N THR A 221 9.95 6.22 -7.05
CA THR A 221 9.50 6.60 -8.40
C THR A 221 9.87 8.03 -8.79
N GLN A 222 10.16 8.91 -7.85
CA GLN A 222 10.60 10.28 -8.14
C GLN A 222 12.12 10.37 -8.03
N PRO A 223 12.82 10.81 -9.10
CA PRO A 223 14.23 11.12 -9.02
C PRO A 223 14.47 12.15 -7.92
N SER A 224 15.37 11.86 -6.98
CA SER A 224 15.79 12.86 -6.01
C SER A 224 16.52 13.99 -6.75
N LEU A 225 16.13 15.25 -6.50
CA LEU A 225 16.83 16.47 -6.94
C LEU A 225 18.31 16.55 -6.47
N ILE A 226 18.77 15.57 -5.68
CA ILE A 226 20.15 15.41 -5.22
C ILE A 226 20.92 14.56 -6.24
N ASN A 227 20.94 15.00 -7.50
CA ASN A 227 21.97 14.63 -8.47
C ASN A 227 22.83 15.86 -8.86
N LEU A 228 22.86 16.85 -7.97
CA LEU A 228 23.69 18.05 -8.03
C LEU A 228 24.51 18.10 -6.75
N ASP A 229 25.72 17.51 -6.79
CA ASP A 229 26.88 17.99 -6.03
C ASP A 229 28.13 17.12 -6.22
N TYR A 230 28.05 15.93 -6.83
CA TYR A 230 29.26 15.10 -7.01
C TYR A 230 30.25 15.69 -8.03
N ALA A 231 29.79 16.57 -8.93
CA ALA A 231 30.65 17.33 -9.83
C ALA A 231 31.26 18.59 -9.17
N ASP A 232 30.55 19.20 -8.21
CA ASP A 232 30.99 20.41 -7.50
C ASP A 232 31.98 20.12 -6.36
N MET A 233 32.17 18.85 -6.00
CA MET A 233 33.17 18.42 -5.01
C MET A 233 34.61 18.24 -5.55
N THR A 234 34.86 18.57 -6.82
CA THR A 234 36.20 18.49 -7.44
C THR A 234 36.74 19.80 -8.04
N SER A 235 36.17 20.96 -7.68
CA SER A 235 36.78 22.27 -8.00
C SER A 235 37.80 22.73 -6.96
#